data_AF-A0A2N6VJE8-F1
#
_entry.id   AF-A0A2N6VJE8-F1
#
_cell.length_a   1.000
_cell.length_b   1.000
_cell.length_c   1.000
_cell.angle_alpha   90.00
_cell.angle_beta   90.00
_cell.angle_gamma   90.00
#
_symmetry.space_group_name_H-M   'P 1'
#
loop_
_entity.id
_entity.type
_entity.pdbx_description
1 polymer ?
#
loop_
_entity_poly.entity_id
_entity_poly.type
_entity_poly.pdbx_seq_one_letter_code
_entity_poly.pdbx_strand_id
1 'polypeptide(L)' 'MAGIPRWSDLAPLLQFDVEFNRRRARLSRVGDVYDLRKIAKRRTPTAAFDYVDGAAQAELT' A
#
# COMPACT_ATOMS: atom_id res chain seq x y z
N MET A 1 24.58 31.50 -0.18
CA MET A 1 23.87 30.44 0.58
C MET A 1 22.39 30.70 0.45
N ALA A 2 21.62 29.79 -0.15
CA ALA A 2 20.17 29.93 -0.18
C ALA A 2 19.63 29.74 1.25
N GLY A 3 18.89 30.73 1.75
CA GLY A 3 18.23 30.66 3.06
C GLY A 3 17.04 29.70 3.06
N ILE A 4 16.48 29.43 4.24
CA ILE A 4 15.30 28.57 4.39
C ILE A 4 14.11 29.23 3.67
N PRO A 5 13.44 28.54 2.72
CA PRO A 5 12.32 29.10 1.98
C PRO A 5 11.09 29.32 2.88
N ARG A 6 10.33 30.37 2.60
CA ARG A 6 9.08 30.64 3.33
C ARG A 6 7.97 29.73 2.84
N TRP A 7 7.02 29.40 3.71
CA TRP A 7 5.88 28.56 3.35
C TRP A 7 5.05 29.11 2.18
N SER A 8 4.88 30.43 2.12
CA SER A 8 4.19 31.12 1.01
C SER A 8 4.84 30.89 -0.35
N ASP A 9 6.15 30.65 -0.37
CA ASP A 9 6.92 30.46 -1.60
C ASP A 9 6.87 28.98 -2.05
N LEU A 10 6.61 28.06 -1.11
CA LEU A 10 6.48 26.62 -1.36
C LEU A 10 5.05 26.20 -1.71
N ALA A 11 4.04 26.76 -1.04
CA ALA A 11 2.64 26.35 -1.17
C ALA A 11 2.11 26.29 -2.62
N PRO A 12 2.43 27.24 -3.53
CA PRO A 12 1.96 27.19 -4.93
C PRO A 12 2.62 26.08 -5.75
N LEU A 13 3.76 25.56 -5.29
CA LEU A 13 4.54 24.52 -5.98
C LEU A 13 4.13 23.11 -5.56
N LEU A 14 3.37 22.98 -4.46
CA LEU A 14 2.91 21.69 -3.96
C LEU A 14 1.76 21.17 -4.82
N GLN A 15 2.04 20.11 -5.57
CA GLN A 15 1.02 19.34 -6.29
C GLN A 15 0.91 17.98 -5.61
N PHE A 16 -0.29 17.64 -5.13
CA PHE A 16 -0.56 16.35 -4.51
C PHE A 16 -1.42 15.52 -5.45
N ASP A 17 -0.95 14.33 -5.78
CA ASP A 17 -1.78 13.30 -6.38
C ASP A 17 -2.48 12.52 -5.26
N VAL A 18 -3.73 12.88 -4.98
CA VAL A 18 -4.53 12.30 -3.89
C VAL A 18 -5.63 11.42 -4.46
N GLU A 19 -5.51 10.11 -4.23
CA GLU A 19 -6.57 9.15 -4.52
C GLU A 19 -7.42 8.89 -3.26
N PHE A 20 -8.64 9.42 -3.25
CA PHE A 20 -9.59 9.27 -2.14
C PHE A 20 -10.17 7.86 -2.03
N ASN A 21 -10.21 7.11 -3.13
CA ASN A 21 -10.63 5.72 -3.11
C ASN A 21 -9.50 4.86 -2.51
N ARG A 22 -9.65 4.54 -1.22
CA ARG A 22 -8.68 3.72 -0.46
C ARG A 22 -8.38 2.34 -1.04
N ARG A 23 -9.25 1.79 -1.91
CA ARG A 23 -8.97 0.56 -2.65
C ARG A 23 -8.04 0.87 -3.82
N ARG A 24 -8.37 1.85 -4.66
CA ARG A 24 -7.53 2.29 -5.79
C ARG A 24 -6.15 2.75 -5.31
N ALA A 25 -6.08 3.60 -4.29
CA ALA A 25 -4.82 4.11 -3.71
C ALA A 25 -3.87 3.02 -3.21
N ARG A 26 -4.40 1.86 -2.84
CA ARG A 26 -3.60 0.74 -2.34
C ARG A 26 -3.14 -0.17 -3.47
N LEU A 27 -4.03 -0.38 -4.44
CA LEU A 27 -3.73 -1.17 -5.63
C LEU A 27 -2.75 -0.45 -6.56
N SER A 28 -2.75 0.89 -6.59
CA SER A 28 -1.79 1.67 -7.39
C SER A 28 -0.34 1.55 -6.93
N ARG A 29 -0.09 1.03 -5.72
CA ARG A 29 1.25 0.85 -5.15
C ARG A 29 1.76 -0.59 -5.23
N VAL A 30 1.00 -1.49 -5.86
CA VAL A 30 1.35 -2.91 -5.99
C VAL A 30 2.42 -3.07 -7.06
N GLY A 31 3.61 -3.56 -6.67
CA GLY A 31 4.66 -3.91 -7.63
C GLY A 31 4.61 -5.37 -8.07
N ASP A 32 4.16 -6.26 -7.19
CA ASP A 32 4.15 -7.70 -7.42
C ASP A 32 2.99 -8.42 -6.68
N VAL A 33 2.97 -9.74 -6.81
CA VAL A 33 1.95 -10.60 -6.17
C VAL A 33 2.10 -10.63 -4.63
N TYR A 34 3.30 -10.41 -4.09
CA TYR A 34 3.50 -10.36 -2.64
C TYR A 34 2.84 -9.13 -2.01
N ASP A 35 2.82 -8.00 -2.71
CA ASP A 35 2.09 -6.83 -2.25
C ASP A 35 0.58 -7.06 -2.25
N LEU A 36 0.03 -7.75 -3.26
CA LEU A 36 -1.37 -8.18 -3.24
C LEU A 36 -1.65 -9.11 -2.05
N ARG A 37 -0.76 -10.07 -1.78
CA ARG A 37 -0.86 -10.97 -0.61
C ARG A 37 -0.87 -10.19 0.70
N LYS A 38 0.02 -9.21 0.89
CA LYS A 38 0.03 -8.34 2.09
C LYS A 38 -1.28 -7.57 2.24
N ILE A 39 -1.83 -7.06 1.14
CA ILE A 39 -3.11 -6.34 1.13
C ILE A 39 -4.24 -7.27 1.54
N ALA A 40 -4.28 -8.48 0.97
CA ALA A 40 -5.29 -9.50 1.25
C ALA A 40 -5.20 -9.97 2.71
N LYS A 41 -4.01 -10.27 3.23
CA LYS A 41 -3.79 -10.68 4.64
C LYS A 41 -4.35 -9.66 5.65
N ARG A 42 -4.29 -8.37 5.31
CA ARG A 42 -4.80 -7.28 6.17
C ARG A 42 -6.31 -7.05 6.07
N ARG A 43 -7.00 -7.61 5.06
CA ARG A 43 -8.40 -7.29 4.75
C ARG A 43 -9.33 -8.49 4.73
N THR A 44 -8.79 -9.67 4.51
CA THR A 44 -9.53 -10.92 4.52
C THR A 44 -9.52 -11.48 5.95
N PRO A 45 -10.65 -11.97 6.49
CA PRO A 45 -10.67 -12.68 7.77
C PRO A 45 -9.63 -13.80 7.77
N THR A 46 -8.92 -13.97 8.89
CA THR A 46 -7.78 -14.91 8.99
C THR A 46 -8.12 -16.31 8.48
N ALA A 47 -9.25 -16.89 8.91
CA ALA A 47 -9.65 -18.23 8.45
C ALA A 47 -9.86 -18.31 6.92
N ALA A 48 -10.48 -17.31 6.32
CA ALA A 48 -10.70 -17.26 4.88
C ALA A 48 -9.42 -16.95 4.10
N PHE A 49 -8.54 -16.13 4.69
CA PHE A 49 -7.23 -15.84 4.10
C PHE A 49 -6.36 -17.08 4.13
N ASP A 50 -6.16 -17.71 5.28
CA ASP A 50 -5.28 -18.87 5.46
C ASP A 50 -5.73 -20.08 4.63
N TYR A 51 -7.04 -20.25 4.42
CA TYR A 51 -7.57 -21.26 3.50
C TYR A 51 -7.12 -21.04 2.04
N VAL A 52 -7.17 -19.81 1.54
CA VAL A 52 -6.81 -19.46 0.15
C VAL A 52 -5.31 -19.28 -0.03
N ASP A 53 -4.66 -18.69 0.97
CA ASP A 53 -3.25 -18.35 1.00
C ASP A 53 -2.37 -19.58 1.26
N GLY A 54 -2.98 -20.65 1.80
CA GLY A 54 -2.38 -21.97 1.88
C GLY A 54 -1.13 -22.00 2.75
N ALA A 55 -1.24 -21.66 4.04
CA ALA A 55 -0.21 -22.03 5.03
C ALA A 55 -0.53 -23.37 5.73
N ALA A 56 -1.42 -24.18 5.15
CA ALA A 56 -1.95 -25.41 5.75
C ALA A 56 -1.41 -26.70 5.10
N GLN A 57 -0.30 -26.63 4.37
CA GLN A 57 0.65 -27.72 4.30
C GLN A 57 2.02 -27.13 4.52
N ALA A 58 2.60 -27.48 5.66
CA ALA A 58 4.03 -27.50 5.83
C ALA A 58 4.67 -28.11 4.57
N GLU A 59 5.36 -27.33 3.75
CA GLU A 59 6.40 -27.85 2.85
C GLU A 59 7.56 -28.34 3.72
N LEU A 60 7.33 -29.40 4.49
CA LEU A 60 8.34 -30.36 4.89
C LEU A 60 8.26 -31.48 3.85
N THR A 61 9.09 -31.40 2.83
CA THR A 61 9.51 -32.54 2.03
C THR A 61 11.03 -32.57 2.04
#